data_AF-A0A2M8EY65-F1
#
_entry.id   AF-A0A2M8EY65-F1
#
_cell.length_a   1.000
_cell.length_b   1.000
_cell.length_c   1.000
_cell.angle_alpha   90.00
_cell.angle_beta   90.00
_cell.angle_gamma   90.00
#
_symmetry.space_group_name_H-M   'P 1'
#
loop_
_entity.id
_entity.type
_entity.pdbx_description
1 polymer ?
#
loop_
_entity_poly.entity_id
_entity_poly.type
_entity_poly.pdbx_seq_one_letter_code
_entity_poly.pdbx_strand_id
1 'polypeptide(L)'
;MDPKYQPQQIEEKLYREWEEKGYFKANINKKKKPFSIILPPPNANADLHLGHAMYVVEDIMIRYHKLLGDEVLWLPGADHAGFETQFVFENHLKKEGKSRFDFDRDSLFKIIWEFVWQNRGNMEDQLRKLGFALDWGKKKFSMDEDIVKIIYQTFKKLHDQGLVYREKRLVNYCTFCGTSFSDLEVIYKEKISPLYYMKYGPFTLATTRPETKFGDTAVVVNPKDKRYKKWIGKEIEVEGLTGKFKLKVVSDESVDPKFGTGVVKVTPAHDFTDFETSRRHNLEMKQVIGFDGKLNELTGIYQGLYVNQARTKIVEDLKKKGLLVKIKEDYKNRVGTCYKCGRVLEPLPKEQWFVKIRPLADKAKKLVNEEKIKIYPRRFKKILIWWLDNFRDWNISRQVVWGIRIPAYFCQLKKQWFIEPIPPKRCTICGGQDFKQDEDTFDTWFSSAQWPFATLMTQNVIASDSEAISKKEITSSSLTPRNDSFFNYFYPTTVMETGYDILPWWVARMIMIGYFATGKPPFKNIFLHGLIRDKDGKKMSKSKGNVINPMDMVDKYGADALRSALIFGAKEGNDLSFSEEKVIGMRN
;
A
#
# COMPACT_ATOMS: atom_id res chain seq x y z
N MET A 1 35.51 15.78 36.37
CA MET A 1 34.44 15.62 35.37
C MET A 1 34.02 17.00 34.92
N ASP A 2 33.74 17.21 33.63
CA ASP A 2 33.22 18.48 33.12
C ASP A 2 31.88 18.80 33.82
N PRO A 3 31.62 20.05 34.25
CA PRO A 3 30.35 20.43 34.87
C PRO A 3 29.12 20.29 33.96
N LYS A 4 29.29 20.16 32.64
CA LYS A 4 28.19 19.98 31.68
C LYS A 4 28.35 18.70 30.87
N TYR A 5 27.30 17.87 30.86
CA TYR A 5 27.22 16.72 29.98
C TYR A 5 27.13 17.18 28.51
N GLN A 6 28.02 16.67 27.65
CA GLN A 6 28.04 16.94 26.21
C GLN A 6 27.72 15.65 25.44
N PRO A 7 26.44 15.41 25.07
CA PRO A 7 26.04 14.15 24.45
C PRO A 7 26.80 13.87 23.14
N GLN A 8 27.12 14.91 22.36
CA GLN A 8 27.82 14.79 21.08
C GLN A 8 29.21 14.16 21.20
N GLN A 9 29.87 14.27 22.36
CA GLN A 9 31.20 13.68 22.58
C GLN A 9 31.14 12.22 23.04
N ILE A 10 29.96 11.75 23.46
CA ILE A 10 29.80 10.49 24.22
C ILE A 10 28.93 9.49 23.44
N GLU A 11 27.76 9.91 22.96
CA GLU A 11 26.74 9.00 22.40
C GLU A 11 27.27 8.22 21.19
N GLU A 12 27.93 8.87 20.23
CA GLU A 12 28.47 8.22 19.04
C GLU A 12 29.58 7.22 19.38
N LYS A 13 30.48 7.59 20.30
CA LYS A 13 31.57 6.72 20.76
C LYS A 13 31.02 5.48 21.46
N LEU A 14 30.05 5.66 22.36
CA LEU A 14 29.40 4.55 23.07
C LEU A 14 28.69 3.61 22.11
N TYR A 15 27.98 4.14 21.11
CA TYR A 15 27.27 3.30 20.15
C TYR A 15 28.22 2.45 19.32
N ARG A 16 29.32 3.05 18.82
CA ARG A 16 30.38 2.30 18.11
C ARG A 16 30.93 1.17 18.97
N GLU A 17 31.22 1.43 20.24
CA GLU A 17 31.69 0.41 21.17
C GLU A 17 30.67 -0.74 21.34
N TRP A 18 29.37 -0.44 21.43
CA TRP A 18 28.32 -1.46 21.54
C TRP A 18 28.22 -2.34 20.29
N GLU A 19 28.37 -1.74 19.10
CA GLU A 19 28.34 -2.45 17.83
C GLU A 19 29.58 -3.34 17.65
N GLU A 20 30.77 -2.80 17.93
CA GLU A 20 32.04 -3.53 17.88
C GLU A 20 32.05 -4.74 18.82
N LYS A 21 31.57 -4.55 20.05
CA LYS A 21 31.46 -5.64 21.05
C LYS A 21 30.27 -6.57 20.80
N GLY A 22 29.42 -6.27 19.82
CA GLY A 22 28.28 -7.10 19.46
C GLY A 22 27.22 -7.21 20.55
N TYR A 23 27.05 -6.18 21.39
CA TYR A 23 26.11 -6.21 22.52
C TYR A 23 24.66 -6.47 22.12
N PHE A 24 24.27 -6.21 20.87
CA PHE A 24 22.90 -6.42 20.39
C PHE A 24 22.74 -7.61 19.44
N LYS A 25 23.79 -8.44 19.27
CA LYS A 25 23.71 -9.65 18.45
C LYS A 25 22.81 -10.69 19.09
N ALA A 26 21.83 -11.18 18.33
CA ALA A 26 20.91 -12.24 18.74
C ALA A 26 21.43 -13.60 18.28
N ASN A 27 21.48 -14.57 19.19
CA ASN A 27 21.87 -15.95 18.89
C ASN A 27 20.80 -16.93 19.37
N ILE A 28 20.76 -18.14 18.80
CA ILE A 28 19.86 -19.18 19.33
C ILE A 28 20.43 -19.63 20.67
N ASN A 29 19.66 -19.45 21.74
CA ASN A 29 20.02 -19.95 23.06
C ASN A 29 18.85 -20.70 23.69
N LYS A 30 18.86 -22.04 23.57
CA LYS A 30 17.77 -22.90 24.08
C LYS A 30 17.56 -22.81 25.60
N LYS A 31 18.52 -22.26 26.36
CA LYS A 31 18.39 -22.03 27.81
C LYS A 31 17.69 -20.72 28.16
N LYS A 32 17.56 -19.81 27.20
CA LYS A 32 16.91 -18.50 27.37
C LYS A 32 15.57 -18.48 26.65
N LYS A 33 14.67 -17.65 27.18
CA LYS A 33 13.40 -17.36 26.53
C LYS A 33 13.63 -16.34 25.41
N PRO A 34 13.12 -16.58 24.19
CA PRO A 34 13.25 -15.62 23.09
C PRO A 34 12.30 -14.44 23.26
N PHE A 35 12.80 -13.23 23.00
CA PHE A 35 12.03 -12.01 22.85
C PHE A 35 12.38 -11.34 21.52
N SER A 36 11.45 -11.35 20.55
CA SER A 36 11.70 -10.83 19.21
C SER A 36 10.75 -9.70 18.81
N ILE A 37 11.33 -8.68 18.20
CA ILE A 37 10.65 -7.59 17.49
C ILE A 37 11.27 -7.48 16.10
N ILE A 38 10.43 -7.26 15.09
CA ILE A 38 10.88 -6.95 13.74
C ILE A 38 10.61 -5.47 13.53
N LEU A 39 11.67 -4.70 13.27
CA LEU A 39 11.55 -3.28 13.03
C LEU A 39 10.64 -3.05 11.82
N PRO A 40 9.62 -2.18 11.92
CA PRO A 40 8.91 -1.66 10.75
C PRO A 40 9.92 -1.05 9.78
N PRO A 41 10.16 -1.67 8.61
CA PRO A 41 11.31 -1.30 7.80
C PRO A 41 11.11 0.10 7.22
N PRO A 42 11.98 1.08 7.53
CA PRO A 42 11.91 2.40 6.91
C PRO A 42 12.20 2.31 5.41
N ASN A 43 11.71 3.29 4.65
CA ASN A 43 11.98 3.36 3.22
C ASN A 43 13.50 3.54 2.99
N ALA A 44 14.06 2.70 2.12
CA ALA A 44 15.51 2.61 1.92
C ALA A 44 16.15 3.90 1.35
N ASN A 45 15.39 4.80 0.76
CA ASN A 45 15.90 5.99 0.06
C ASN A 45 15.49 7.32 0.69
N ALA A 46 14.99 7.32 1.93
CA ALA A 46 14.46 8.51 2.58
C ALA A 46 15.05 8.70 3.97
N ASP A 47 15.31 9.95 4.34
CA ASP A 47 15.63 10.33 5.71
C ASP A 47 14.48 10.00 6.66
N LEU A 48 14.84 9.66 7.90
CA LEU A 48 13.89 9.44 8.97
C LEU A 48 13.22 10.75 9.37
N HIS A 49 11.89 10.71 9.51
CA HIS A 49 11.14 11.71 10.25
C HIS A 49 10.94 11.29 11.72
N LEU A 50 10.48 12.22 12.57
CA LEU A 50 10.18 11.97 13.99
C LEU A 50 9.32 10.73 14.25
N GLY A 51 8.38 10.38 13.35
CA GLY A 51 7.61 9.14 13.48
C GLY A 51 8.47 7.88 13.62
N HIS A 52 9.64 7.81 12.97
CA HIS A 52 10.58 6.69 13.13
C HIS A 52 11.34 6.78 14.46
N ALA A 53 11.48 7.97 15.06
CA ALA A 53 12.07 8.08 16.39
C ALA A 53 11.18 7.43 17.47
N MET A 54 9.88 7.18 17.19
CA MET A 54 8.99 6.39 18.06
C MET A 54 9.43 4.94 18.24
N TYR A 55 10.34 4.43 17.40
CA TYR A 55 11.00 3.13 17.64
C TYR A 55 11.74 3.07 18.98
N VAL A 56 11.90 4.19 19.69
CA VAL A 56 12.26 4.22 21.12
C VAL A 56 11.40 3.28 21.97
N VAL A 57 10.12 3.09 21.63
CA VAL A 57 9.24 2.15 22.32
C VAL A 57 9.76 0.71 22.17
N GLU A 58 10.13 0.31 20.96
CA GLU A 58 10.73 -1.00 20.68
C GLU A 58 12.07 -1.16 21.40
N ASP A 59 12.94 -0.15 21.33
CA ASP A 59 14.25 -0.18 21.98
C ASP A 59 14.14 -0.36 23.50
N ILE A 60 13.19 0.32 24.15
CA ILE A 60 12.92 0.16 25.58
C ILE A 60 12.55 -1.29 25.89
N MET A 61 11.66 -1.91 25.09
CA MET A 61 11.28 -3.32 25.29
C MET A 61 12.48 -4.25 25.11
N ILE A 62 13.29 -4.04 24.08
CA ILE A 62 14.49 -4.84 23.78
C ILE A 62 15.49 -4.76 24.93
N ARG A 63 15.82 -3.56 25.40
CA ARG A 63 16.77 -3.36 26.50
C ARG A 63 16.22 -3.94 27.81
N TYR A 64 14.94 -3.72 28.11
CA TYR A 64 14.29 -4.28 29.29
C TYR A 64 14.35 -5.81 29.31
N HIS A 65 13.96 -6.47 28.22
CA HIS A 65 14.02 -7.93 28.13
C HIS A 65 15.45 -8.47 28.16
N LYS A 66 16.42 -7.75 27.59
CA LYS A 66 17.84 -8.12 27.70
C LYS A 66 18.31 -8.10 29.15
N LEU A 67 17.90 -7.10 29.93
CA LEU A 67 18.22 -6.99 31.37
C LEU A 67 17.54 -8.07 32.21
N LEU A 68 16.37 -8.58 31.79
CA LEU A 68 15.71 -9.74 32.40
C LEU A 68 16.42 -11.07 32.10
N GLY A 69 17.40 -11.09 31.19
CA GLY A 69 18.13 -12.29 30.79
C GLY A 69 17.52 -13.06 29.61
N ASP A 70 16.48 -12.51 28.97
CA ASP A 70 15.91 -13.07 27.73
C ASP A 70 16.93 -12.98 26.58
N GLU A 71 16.76 -13.85 25.57
CA GLU A 71 17.50 -13.75 24.32
C GLU A 71 16.73 -12.84 23.37
N VAL A 72 17.26 -11.64 23.12
CA VAL A 72 16.55 -10.57 22.43
C VAL A 72 16.97 -10.49 20.96
N LEU A 73 15.98 -10.38 20.07
CA LEU A 73 16.19 -10.04 18.67
C LEU A 73 15.40 -8.78 18.35
N TRP A 74 16.11 -7.75 17.93
CA TRP A 74 15.51 -6.65 17.19
C TRP A 74 16.06 -6.64 15.78
N LEU A 75 15.27 -7.12 14.82
CA LEU A 75 15.73 -7.32 13.45
C LEU A 75 15.57 -6.01 12.65
N PRO A 76 16.66 -5.34 12.23
CA PRO A 76 16.57 -4.18 11.37
C PRO A 76 16.31 -4.56 9.92
N GLY A 77 15.72 -3.65 9.16
CA GLY A 77 15.77 -3.73 7.73
C GLY A 77 15.15 -2.54 7.03
N ALA A 78 15.19 -2.58 5.70
CA ALA A 78 14.75 -1.49 4.85
C ALA A 78 13.72 -1.98 3.83
N ASP A 79 12.75 -1.12 3.52
CA ASP A 79 11.74 -1.38 2.49
C ASP A 79 12.10 -0.62 1.21
N HIS A 80 12.01 -1.30 0.08
CA HIS A 80 12.15 -0.71 -1.24
C HIS A 80 11.06 0.30 -1.58
N ALA A 81 9.92 0.28 -0.87
CA ALA A 81 8.82 1.22 -0.99
C ALA A 81 8.16 1.36 -2.38
N GLY A 82 8.57 0.57 -3.38
CA GLY A 82 7.95 0.46 -4.70
C GLY A 82 7.65 1.80 -5.36
N PHE A 83 6.37 2.10 -5.60
CA PHE A 83 5.94 3.35 -6.23
C PHE A 83 6.47 4.62 -5.53
N GLU A 84 6.66 4.59 -4.20
CA GLU A 84 7.17 5.73 -3.44
C GLU A 84 8.56 6.15 -3.88
N THR A 85 9.47 5.18 -3.89
CA THR A 85 10.85 5.37 -4.27
C THR A 85 10.96 5.77 -5.73
N GLN A 86 10.19 5.13 -6.61
CA GLN A 86 10.16 5.53 -8.02
C GLN A 86 9.63 6.96 -8.19
N PHE A 87 8.60 7.38 -7.45
CA PHE A 87 8.09 8.75 -7.53
C PHE A 87 9.12 9.79 -7.06
N VAL A 88 9.85 9.49 -5.97
CA VAL A 88 10.96 10.34 -5.50
C VAL A 88 12.07 10.43 -6.54
N PHE A 89 12.46 9.29 -7.11
CA PHE A 89 13.47 9.22 -8.17
C PHE A 89 13.04 9.96 -9.44
N GLU A 90 11.79 9.83 -9.88
CA GLU A 90 11.26 10.56 -11.04
C GLU A 90 11.27 12.09 -10.81
N ASN A 91 11.09 12.55 -9.58
CA ASN A 91 11.25 13.98 -9.27
C ASN A 91 12.73 14.42 -9.28
N HIS A 92 13.66 13.52 -8.96
CA HIS A 92 15.09 13.77 -9.13
C HIS A 92 15.46 13.86 -10.62
N LEU A 93 15.02 12.89 -11.45
CA LEU A 93 15.22 12.92 -12.91
C LEU A 93 14.67 14.20 -13.56
N LYS A 94 13.50 14.67 -13.12
CA LYS A 94 12.92 15.92 -13.65
C LYS A 94 13.81 17.13 -13.40
N LYS A 95 14.56 17.17 -12.28
CA LYS A 95 15.52 18.26 -12.02
C LYS A 95 16.70 18.24 -12.99
N GLU A 96 17.01 17.06 -13.54
CA GLU A 96 18.01 16.87 -14.61
C GLU A 96 17.43 17.06 -16.02
N GLY A 97 16.17 17.47 -16.15
CA GLY A 97 15.48 17.60 -17.44
C GLY A 97 15.13 16.27 -18.11
N LYS A 98 15.25 15.15 -17.39
CA LYS A 98 14.95 13.80 -17.88
C LYS A 98 13.60 13.29 -17.39
N SER A 99 13.12 12.25 -18.05
CA SER A 99 11.90 11.53 -17.79
C SER A 99 12.16 10.03 -17.77
N ARG A 100 11.31 9.28 -17.05
CA ARG A 100 11.35 7.80 -17.09
C ARG A 100 11.18 7.24 -18.50
N PHE A 101 10.54 7.99 -19.39
CA PHE A 101 10.29 7.59 -20.78
C PHE A 101 11.56 7.67 -21.65
N ASP A 102 12.65 8.22 -21.13
CA ASP A 102 13.95 8.29 -21.81
C ASP A 102 14.75 6.98 -21.66
N PHE A 103 14.22 6.00 -20.91
CA PHE A 103 14.89 4.76 -20.56
C PHE A 103 14.01 3.54 -20.85
N ASP A 104 14.63 2.43 -21.24
CA ASP A 104 13.97 1.13 -21.19
C ASP A 104 13.81 0.66 -19.73
N ARG A 105 13.01 -0.38 -19.53
CA ARG A 105 12.67 -0.90 -18.20
C ARG A 105 13.90 -1.34 -17.40
N ASP A 106 14.80 -2.10 -18.02
CA ASP A 106 15.91 -2.73 -17.30
C ASP A 106 16.96 -1.68 -16.94
N SER A 107 17.22 -0.74 -17.85
CA SER A 107 18.07 0.44 -17.56
C SER A 107 17.47 1.30 -16.45
N LEU A 108 16.17 1.61 -16.51
CA LEU A 108 15.50 2.40 -15.47
C LEU A 108 15.57 1.70 -14.10
N PHE A 109 15.35 0.39 -14.05
CA PHE A 109 15.46 -0.39 -12.81
C PHE A 109 16.86 -0.28 -12.18
N LYS A 110 17.92 -0.43 -13.00
CA LYS A 110 19.32 -0.34 -12.53
C LYS A 110 19.65 1.04 -11.97
N ILE A 111 19.23 2.11 -12.64
CA ILE A 111 19.51 3.47 -12.17
C ILE A 111 18.77 3.75 -10.86
N ILE A 112 17.52 3.27 -10.71
CA ILE A 112 16.79 3.38 -9.44
C ILE A 112 17.50 2.56 -8.35
N TRP A 113 18.01 1.37 -8.66
CA TRP A 113 18.77 0.55 -7.72
C TRP A 113 19.98 1.28 -7.17
N GLU A 114 20.79 1.88 -8.05
CA GLU A 114 21.97 2.67 -7.66
C GLU A 114 21.57 3.85 -6.77
N PHE A 115 20.52 4.59 -7.13
CA PHE A 115 20.00 5.68 -6.32
C PHE A 115 19.57 5.22 -4.91
N VAL A 116 18.87 4.08 -4.80
CA VAL A 116 18.46 3.54 -3.50
C VAL A 116 19.66 3.09 -2.68
N TRP A 117 20.61 2.40 -3.32
CA TRP A 117 21.80 1.89 -2.65
C TRP A 117 22.66 3.02 -2.06
N GLN A 118 22.84 4.11 -2.80
CA GLN A 118 23.59 5.29 -2.33
C GLN A 118 22.91 5.99 -1.15
N ASN A 119 21.57 6.03 -1.10
CA ASN A 119 20.83 6.73 -0.05
C ASN A 119 20.54 5.88 1.19
N ARG A 120 20.70 4.55 1.11
CA ARG A 120 20.37 3.62 2.21
C ARG A 120 21.23 3.83 3.45
N GLY A 121 22.51 4.17 3.28
CA GLY A 121 23.44 4.41 4.39
C GLY A 121 22.91 5.49 5.35
N ASN A 122 22.32 6.55 4.81
CA ASN A 122 21.80 7.67 5.60
C ASN A 122 20.76 7.22 6.63
N MET A 123 19.82 6.36 6.23
CA MET A 123 18.79 5.87 7.14
C MET A 123 19.37 4.99 8.24
N GLU A 124 20.32 4.10 7.90
CA GLU A 124 21.00 3.24 8.87
C GLU A 124 21.80 4.08 9.89
N ASP A 125 22.51 5.11 9.44
CA ASP A 125 23.28 6.02 10.30
C ASP A 125 22.38 6.84 11.24
N GLN A 126 21.21 7.27 10.78
CA GLN A 126 20.24 7.98 11.62
C GLN A 126 19.67 7.08 12.73
N LEU A 127 19.42 5.80 12.46
CA LEU A 127 19.01 4.83 13.49
C LEU A 127 20.13 4.58 14.51
N ARG A 128 21.41 4.55 14.08
CA ARG A 128 22.57 4.46 14.98
C ARG A 128 22.71 5.70 15.86
N LYS A 129 22.56 6.89 15.29
CA LYS A 129 22.59 8.17 16.02
C LYS A 129 21.47 8.27 17.07
N LEU A 130 20.31 7.64 16.82
CA LEU A 130 19.24 7.52 17.82
C LEU A 130 19.55 6.50 18.92
N GLY A 131 20.66 5.76 18.84
CA GLY A 131 21.08 4.82 19.88
C GLY A 131 20.21 3.55 19.94
N PHE A 132 19.59 3.15 18.83
CA PHE A 132 18.74 1.96 18.81
C PHE A 132 19.55 0.65 18.80
N ALA A 133 19.19 -0.27 19.69
CA ALA A 133 19.82 -1.56 19.96
C ALA A 133 19.50 -2.63 18.91
N LEU A 134 19.71 -2.30 17.63
CA LEU A 134 19.40 -3.16 16.49
C LEU A 134 20.51 -4.20 16.24
N ASP A 135 20.12 -5.40 15.81
CA ASP A 135 21.08 -6.42 15.35
C ASP A 135 21.47 -6.18 13.89
N TRP A 136 22.40 -5.24 13.66
CA TRP A 136 22.89 -4.88 12.32
C TRP A 136 23.50 -6.05 11.54
N GLY A 137 23.99 -7.09 12.25
CA GLY A 137 24.53 -8.29 11.62
C GLY A 137 23.49 -9.14 10.90
N LYS A 138 22.19 -8.89 11.15
CA LYS A 138 21.06 -9.61 10.57
C LYS A 138 20.18 -8.75 9.67
N LYS A 139 20.63 -7.54 9.32
CA LYS A 139 19.85 -6.57 8.54
C LYS A 139 19.38 -7.17 7.21
N LYS A 140 18.13 -6.86 6.85
CA LYS A 140 17.53 -7.31 5.58
C LYS A 140 17.01 -6.14 4.75
N PHE A 141 16.87 -6.38 3.46
CA PHE A 141 16.21 -5.49 2.51
C PHE A 141 15.12 -6.26 1.77
N SER A 142 13.99 -5.59 1.50
CA SER A 142 12.83 -6.25 0.88
C SER A 142 13.09 -6.83 -0.52
N MET A 143 14.17 -6.41 -1.20
CA MET A 143 14.57 -6.96 -2.50
C MET A 143 15.84 -7.83 -2.43
N ASP A 144 16.28 -8.23 -1.23
CA ASP A 144 17.31 -9.27 -1.10
C ASP A 144 16.83 -10.54 -1.81
N GLU A 145 17.73 -11.22 -2.52
CA GLU A 145 17.38 -12.36 -3.37
C GLU A 145 16.66 -13.49 -2.61
N ASP A 146 17.04 -13.72 -1.36
CA ASP A 146 16.47 -14.74 -0.49
C ASP A 146 15.04 -14.36 -0.03
N ILE A 147 14.79 -13.09 0.26
CA ILE A 147 13.45 -12.54 0.54
C ILE A 147 12.55 -12.65 -0.69
N VAL A 148 13.05 -12.25 -1.87
CA VAL A 148 12.30 -12.32 -3.14
C VAL A 148 11.89 -13.76 -3.47
N LYS A 149 12.77 -14.74 -3.24
CA LYS A 149 12.46 -16.17 -3.42
C LYS A 149 11.27 -16.60 -2.55
N ILE A 150 11.23 -16.19 -1.28
CA ILE A 150 10.10 -16.50 -0.38
C ILE A 150 8.81 -15.85 -0.90
N ILE A 151 8.88 -14.59 -1.35
CA ILE A 151 7.73 -13.86 -1.90
C ILE A 151 7.15 -14.57 -3.12
N TYR A 152 8.00 -15.02 -4.05
CA TYR A 152 7.57 -15.78 -5.21
C TYR A 152 6.95 -17.13 -4.84
N GLN A 153 7.52 -17.84 -3.87
CA GLN A 153 6.96 -19.10 -3.37
C GLN A 153 5.58 -18.89 -2.71
N THR A 154 5.42 -17.86 -1.90
CA THR A 154 4.13 -17.50 -1.30
C THR A 154 3.09 -17.17 -2.38
N PHE A 155 3.48 -16.42 -3.42
CA PHE A 155 2.60 -16.09 -4.53
C PHE A 155 2.15 -17.34 -5.31
N LYS A 156 3.09 -18.24 -5.64
CA LYS A 156 2.76 -19.54 -6.26
C LYS A 156 1.81 -20.36 -5.39
N LYS A 157 2.06 -20.45 -4.08
CA LYS A 157 1.19 -21.15 -3.13
C LYS A 157 -0.22 -20.56 -3.09
N LEU A 158 -0.36 -19.23 -3.10
CA LEU A 158 -1.67 -18.56 -3.16
C LEU A 158 -2.38 -18.87 -4.48
N HIS A 159 -1.67 -18.85 -5.60
CA HIS A 159 -2.21 -19.20 -6.91
C HIS A 159 -2.69 -20.65 -6.98
N ASP A 160 -1.87 -21.59 -6.53
CA ASP A 160 -2.19 -23.02 -6.58
C ASP A 160 -3.40 -23.39 -5.70
N GLN A 161 -3.67 -22.58 -4.67
CA GLN A 161 -4.87 -22.71 -3.83
C GLN A 161 -6.06 -21.89 -4.35
N GLY A 162 -5.99 -21.32 -5.55
CA GLY A 162 -7.05 -20.53 -6.17
C GLY A 162 -7.38 -19.23 -5.45
N LEU A 163 -6.46 -18.74 -4.61
CA LEU A 163 -6.57 -17.47 -3.87
C LEU A 163 -5.99 -16.29 -4.65
N VAL A 164 -5.12 -16.54 -5.62
CA VAL A 164 -4.70 -15.52 -6.60
C VAL A 164 -5.43 -15.75 -7.90
N TYR A 165 -5.93 -14.68 -8.50
CA TYR A 165 -6.54 -14.70 -9.82
C TYR A 165 -6.25 -13.40 -10.57
N ARG A 166 -6.44 -13.43 -11.88
CA ARG A 166 -6.30 -12.27 -12.76
C ARG A 166 -7.67 -11.93 -13.35
N GLU A 167 -8.07 -10.67 -13.27
CA GLU A 167 -9.37 -10.22 -13.78
C GLU A 167 -9.27 -8.77 -14.27
N LYS A 168 -10.08 -8.41 -15.27
CA LYS A 168 -10.28 -7.02 -15.69
C LYS A 168 -11.28 -6.35 -14.76
N ARG A 169 -10.80 -5.50 -13.85
CA ARG A 169 -11.63 -4.72 -12.91
C ARG A 169 -11.33 -3.23 -13.04
N LEU A 170 -12.23 -2.40 -12.52
CA LEU A 170 -11.89 -1.00 -12.30
C LEU A 170 -10.79 -0.88 -11.25
N VAL A 171 -9.82 -0.02 -11.56
CA VAL A 171 -8.76 0.37 -10.64
C VAL A 171 -8.72 1.88 -10.51
N ASN A 172 -8.32 2.37 -9.35
CA ASN A 172 -8.06 3.78 -9.15
C ASN A 172 -6.74 4.14 -9.86
N TYR A 173 -6.81 4.75 -11.04
CA TYR A 173 -5.64 5.01 -11.87
C TYR A 173 -5.26 6.49 -11.85
N CYS A 174 -3.98 6.79 -11.66
CA CYS A 174 -3.47 8.14 -11.85
C CYS A 174 -2.91 8.28 -13.26
N THR A 175 -3.61 9.02 -14.12
CA THR A 175 -3.20 9.30 -15.51
C THR A 175 -1.90 10.09 -15.61
N PHE A 176 -1.50 10.78 -14.54
CA PHE A 176 -0.22 11.48 -14.46
C PHE A 176 0.94 10.58 -14.00
N CYS A 177 0.74 9.78 -12.94
CA CYS A 177 1.78 8.89 -12.41
C CYS A 177 1.89 7.59 -13.22
N GLY A 178 0.85 7.23 -13.99
CA GLY A 178 0.79 6.04 -14.82
C GLY A 178 0.73 4.73 -14.04
N THR A 179 0.09 4.73 -12.87
CA THR A 179 -0.09 3.51 -12.05
C THR A 179 -1.46 3.47 -11.40
N SER A 180 -1.92 2.25 -11.13
CA SER A 180 -3.08 1.96 -10.31
C SER A 180 -2.74 1.99 -8.81
N PHE A 181 -3.78 2.23 -8.01
CA PHE A 181 -3.75 2.24 -6.55
C PHE A 181 -4.86 1.33 -5.99
N SER A 182 -4.61 0.73 -4.84
CA SER A 182 -5.66 0.04 -4.08
C SER A 182 -6.68 1.06 -3.54
N ASP A 183 -7.93 0.62 -3.29
CA ASP A 183 -8.99 1.47 -2.70
C ASP A 183 -8.55 2.18 -1.42
N LEU A 184 -7.73 1.45 -0.68
CA LEU A 184 -7.05 1.84 0.51
C LEU A 184 -6.16 3.10 0.22
N GLU A 185 -5.32 3.12 -0.81
CA GLU A 185 -4.36 4.22 -1.03
C GLU A 185 -4.98 5.54 -1.53
N VAL A 186 -6.30 5.59 -1.74
CA VAL A 186 -7.01 6.75 -2.25
C VAL A 186 -7.30 7.78 -1.16
N ILE A 187 -6.86 9.02 -1.36
CA ILE A 187 -7.26 10.15 -0.50
C ILE A 187 -8.51 10.78 -1.05
N TYR A 188 -9.62 10.69 -0.32
CA TYR A 188 -10.85 11.39 -0.64
C TYR A 188 -10.81 12.83 -0.09
N LYS A 189 -11.04 13.80 -0.97
CA LYS A 189 -11.21 15.21 -0.61
C LYS A 189 -12.63 15.66 -0.91
N GLU A 190 -13.19 16.45 -0.01
CA GLU A 190 -14.42 17.17 -0.31
C GLU A 190 -14.13 18.26 -1.35
N LYS A 191 -15.00 18.36 -2.34
CA LYS A 191 -14.91 19.36 -3.39
C LYS A 191 -16.31 19.88 -3.73
N ILE A 192 -16.38 21.17 -4.03
CA ILE A 192 -17.57 21.76 -4.65
C ILE A 192 -17.40 21.59 -6.16
N SER A 193 -18.38 20.95 -6.80
CA SER A 193 -18.37 20.70 -8.23
C SER A 193 -19.75 20.90 -8.85
N PRO A 194 -19.84 21.21 -10.14
CA PRO A 194 -21.13 21.35 -10.79
C PRO A 194 -21.84 20.00 -10.94
N LEU A 195 -23.15 19.98 -10.67
CA LEU A 195 -24.05 18.87 -10.96
C LEU A 195 -24.91 19.23 -12.17
N TYR A 196 -24.68 18.53 -13.28
CA TYR A 196 -25.31 18.77 -14.57
C TYR A 196 -26.59 17.94 -14.70
N TYR A 197 -27.69 18.59 -15.08
CA TYR A 197 -28.96 17.93 -15.38
C TYR A 197 -29.14 17.86 -16.89
N MET A 198 -29.19 16.65 -17.45
CA MET A 198 -29.22 16.41 -18.90
C MET A 198 -30.46 15.62 -19.31
N LYS A 199 -31.00 15.92 -20.50
CA LYS A 199 -32.09 15.15 -21.13
C LYS A 199 -31.58 13.81 -21.62
N TYR A 200 -32.25 12.73 -21.23
CA TYR A 200 -32.00 11.35 -21.66
C TYR A 200 -33.31 10.70 -22.06
N GLY A 201 -33.74 10.93 -23.30
CA GLY A 201 -35.04 10.49 -23.80
C GLY A 201 -36.17 11.05 -22.93
N PRO A 202 -37.02 10.22 -22.30
CA PRO A 202 -38.10 10.68 -21.44
C PRO A 202 -37.63 11.17 -20.05
N PHE A 203 -36.34 11.04 -19.73
CA PHE A 203 -35.80 11.34 -18.42
C PHE A 203 -34.95 12.61 -18.40
N THR A 204 -34.81 13.18 -17.21
CA THR A 204 -33.71 14.07 -16.88
C THR A 204 -32.83 13.33 -15.89
N LEU A 205 -31.52 13.27 -16.10
CA LEU A 205 -30.57 12.67 -15.15
C LEU A 205 -29.61 13.71 -14.61
N ALA A 206 -29.08 13.47 -13.42
CA ALA A 206 -28.06 14.31 -12.78
C ALA A 206 -26.70 13.60 -12.80
N THR A 207 -25.63 14.31 -13.17
CA THR A 207 -24.27 13.78 -13.10
C THR A 207 -23.24 14.87 -12.84
N THR A 208 -22.13 14.53 -12.21
CA THR A 208 -20.94 15.39 -12.07
C THR A 208 -19.94 15.20 -13.20
N ARG A 209 -20.12 14.19 -14.06
CA ARG A 209 -19.17 13.77 -15.10
C ARG A 209 -19.83 13.66 -16.47
N PRO A 210 -20.23 14.77 -17.12
CA PRO A 210 -20.89 14.73 -18.42
C PRO A 210 -20.00 14.12 -19.50
N GLU A 211 -18.67 14.21 -19.36
CA GLU A 211 -17.71 13.65 -20.31
C GLU A 211 -17.75 12.12 -20.42
N THR A 212 -18.26 11.45 -19.39
CA THR A 212 -18.36 9.98 -19.37
C THR A 212 -19.61 9.45 -20.08
N LYS A 213 -20.54 10.33 -20.51
CA LYS A 213 -21.80 9.98 -21.21
C LYS A 213 -21.61 9.07 -22.42
N PHE A 214 -20.49 9.20 -23.13
CA PHE A 214 -20.19 8.37 -24.31
C PHE A 214 -19.99 6.89 -23.97
N GLY A 215 -19.68 6.58 -22.71
CA GLY A 215 -19.53 5.22 -22.21
C GLY A 215 -20.80 4.64 -21.57
N ASP A 216 -21.93 5.34 -21.69
CA ASP A 216 -23.18 4.91 -21.08
C ASP A 216 -23.72 3.65 -21.75
N THR A 217 -24.18 2.71 -20.93
CA THR A 217 -24.66 1.39 -21.39
C THR A 217 -26.06 1.08 -20.87
N ALA A 218 -26.48 1.74 -19.79
CA ALA A 218 -27.84 1.70 -19.29
C ALA A 218 -28.20 2.99 -18.56
N VAL A 219 -29.49 3.12 -18.25
CA VAL A 219 -30.00 4.03 -17.24
C VAL A 219 -30.53 3.18 -16.09
N VAL A 220 -30.22 3.56 -14.85
CA VAL A 220 -30.67 2.84 -13.67
C VAL A 220 -31.63 3.70 -12.84
N VAL A 221 -32.69 3.05 -12.36
CA VAL A 221 -33.70 3.62 -11.47
C VAL A 221 -33.91 2.72 -10.27
N ASN A 222 -34.36 3.26 -9.14
CA ASN A 222 -34.67 2.44 -7.99
C ASN A 222 -35.96 1.62 -8.24
N PRO A 223 -35.99 0.31 -7.95
CA PRO A 223 -37.19 -0.53 -8.15
C PRO A 223 -38.41 -0.08 -7.31
N LYS A 224 -38.17 0.63 -6.20
CA LYS A 224 -39.21 1.17 -5.30
C LYS A 224 -39.69 2.55 -5.73
N ASP A 225 -39.08 3.19 -6.73
CA ASP A 225 -39.52 4.48 -7.25
C ASP A 225 -40.71 4.33 -8.21
N LYS A 226 -41.90 4.69 -7.71
CA LYS A 226 -43.16 4.62 -8.47
C LYS A 226 -43.14 5.46 -9.75
N ARG A 227 -42.34 6.53 -9.82
CA ARG A 227 -42.26 7.43 -10.99
C ARG A 227 -41.74 6.71 -12.24
N TYR A 228 -40.79 5.78 -12.06
CA TYR A 228 -40.05 5.15 -13.15
C TYR A 228 -40.26 3.66 -13.30
N LYS A 229 -40.98 3.01 -12.36
CA LYS A 229 -41.22 1.55 -12.36
C LYS A 229 -41.72 1.00 -13.71
N LYS A 230 -42.55 1.75 -14.44
CA LYS A 230 -43.10 1.38 -15.76
C LYS A 230 -42.08 1.31 -16.90
N TRP A 231 -40.86 1.78 -16.66
CA TRP A 231 -39.77 1.83 -17.64
C TRP A 231 -38.75 0.71 -17.46
N ILE A 232 -38.74 0.04 -16.30
CA ILE A 232 -37.78 -1.04 -16.02
C ILE A 232 -37.90 -2.14 -17.09
N GLY A 233 -36.76 -2.53 -17.66
CA GLY A 233 -36.65 -3.51 -18.73
C GLY A 233 -36.86 -2.96 -20.14
N LYS A 234 -37.36 -1.72 -20.30
CA LYS A 234 -37.57 -1.10 -21.61
C LYS A 234 -36.29 -0.48 -22.16
N GLU A 235 -36.23 -0.37 -23.48
CA GLU A 235 -35.23 0.46 -24.16
C GLU A 235 -35.77 1.88 -24.34
N ILE A 236 -34.87 2.85 -24.19
CA ILE A 236 -35.13 4.25 -24.49
C ILE A 236 -34.16 4.70 -25.59
N GLU A 237 -34.64 5.58 -26.46
CA GLU A 237 -33.78 6.32 -27.39
C GLU A 237 -33.34 7.62 -26.73
N VAL A 238 -32.03 7.87 -26.77
CA VAL A 238 -31.40 9.06 -26.19
C VAL A 238 -30.71 9.84 -27.28
N GLU A 239 -31.03 11.13 -27.36
CA GLU A 239 -30.28 12.05 -28.20
C GLU A 239 -28.94 12.40 -27.53
N GLY A 240 -27.84 12.15 -28.25
CA GLY A 240 -26.48 12.44 -27.82
C GLY A 240 -25.79 13.50 -28.67
N LEU A 241 -24.56 13.83 -28.31
CA LEU A 241 -23.75 14.81 -29.06
C LEU A 241 -23.27 14.24 -30.40
N THR A 242 -22.97 12.94 -30.46
CA THR A 242 -22.48 12.20 -31.63
C THR A 242 -23.58 11.46 -32.40
N GLY A 243 -24.85 11.62 -32.01
CA GLY A 243 -25.99 10.95 -32.63
C GLY A 243 -26.97 10.39 -31.61
N LYS A 244 -28.02 9.72 -32.10
CA LYS A 244 -28.98 9.00 -31.27
C LYS A 244 -28.43 7.61 -30.90
N PHE A 245 -28.71 7.17 -29.69
CA PHE A 245 -28.32 5.83 -29.21
C PHE A 245 -29.38 5.26 -28.29
N LYS A 246 -29.41 3.92 -28.16
CA LYS A 246 -30.37 3.21 -27.32
C LYS A 246 -29.73 2.83 -25.98
N LEU A 247 -30.50 2.93 -24.90
CA LEU A 247 -30.11 2.48 -23.57
C LEU A 247 -31.22 1.61 -22.97
N LYS A 248 -30.83 0.57 -22.26
CA LYS A 248 -31.76 -0.22 -21.45
C LYS A 248 -31.98 0.46 -20.10
N VAL A 249 -33.23 0.46 -19.62
CA VAL A 249 -33.55 0.89 -18.26
C VAL A 249 -33.48 -0.32 -17.34
N VAL A 250 -32.54 -0.32 -16.40
CA VAL A 250 -32.36 -1.36 -15.39
C VAL A 250 -32.76 -0.85 -14.01
N SER A 251 -32.97 -1.76 -13.08
CA SER A 251 -33.36 -1.41 -11.71
C SER A 251 -32.32 -1.88 -10.70
N ASP A 252 -31.87 -0.98 -9.83
CA ASP A 252 -30.89 -1.28 -8.80
C ASP A 252 -31.22 -0.52 -7.50
N GLU A 253 -31.14 -1.20 -6.35
CA GLU A 253 -31.45 -0.60 -5.05
C GLU A 253 -30.39 0.40 -4.58
N SER A 254 -29.19 0.38 -5.17
CA SER A 254 -28.12 1.36 -4.88
C SER A 254 -28.46 2.79 -5.30
N VAL A 255 -29.47 2.99 -6.14
CA VAL A 255 -29.92 4.33 -6.56
C VAL A 255 -30.77 4.97 -5.48
N ASP A 256 -30.39 6.15 -4.99
CA ASP A 256 -31.25 6.96 -4.12
C ASP A 256 -32.35 7.68 -4.94
N PRO A 257 -33.65 7.37 -4.74
CA PRO A 257 -34.74 8.06 -5.44
C PRO A 257 -34.80 9.57 -5.16
N LYS A 258 -34.25 10.02 -4.03
CA LYS A 258 -34.27 11.43 -3.61
C LYS A 258 -33.10 12.23 -4.19
N PHE A 259 -32.04 11.57 -4.64
CA PHE A 259 -30.89 12.25 -5.22
C PHE A 259 -31.17 12.65 -6.68
N GLY A 260 -30.91 13.92 -7.01
CA GLY A 260 -31.09 14.45 -8.35
C GLY A 260 -32.54 14.30 -8.83
N THR A 261 -32.77 13.37 -9.76
CA THR A 261 -34.10 13.04 -10.30
C THR A 261 -34.54 11.61 -9.96
N GLY A 262 -33.73 10.83 -9.25
CA GLY A 262 -33.90 9.38 -9.04
C GLY A 262 -33.48 8.53 -10.24
N VAL A 263 -32.87 9.13 -11.26
CA VAL A 263 -32.39 8.47 -12.49
C VAL A 263 -30.89 8.69 -12.63
N VAL A 264 -30.12 7.61 -12.79
CA VAL A 264 -28.65 7.64 -12.88
C VAL A 264 -28.20 6.99 -14.18
N LYS A 265 -27.21 7.58 -14.84
CA LYS A 265 -26.54 6.94 -15.99
C LYS A 265 -25.59 5.85 -15.50
N VAL A 266 -25.47 4.75 -16.24
CA VAL A 266 -24.53 3.67 -15.92
C VAL A 266 -23.38 3.73 -16.91
N THR A 267 -22.19 4.09 -16.43
CA THR A 267 -20.94 4.13 -17.21
C THR A 267 -19.90 3.17 -16.61
N PRO A 268 -19.98 1.85 -16.91
CA PRO A 268 -19.26 0.81 -16.17
C PRO A 268 -17.74 0.94 -16.17
N ALA A 269 -17.16 1.60 -17.17
CA ALA A 269 -15.73 1.76 -17.30
C ALA A 269 -15.14 2.94 -16.49
N HIS A 270 -15.96 3.79 -15.86
CA HIS A 270 -15.52 5.07 -15.26
C HIS A 270 -16.05 5.36 -13.85
N ASP A 271 -16.82 4.44 -13.27
CA ASP A 271 -17.32 4.54 -11.89
C ASP A 271 -17.50 3.15 -11.26
N PHE A 272 -17.09 3.01 -9.99
CA PHE A 272 -17.13 1.72 -9.28
C PHE A 272 -18.55 1.22 -9.00
N THR A 273 -19.49 2.12 -8.73
CA THR A 273 -20.90 1.76 -8.50
C THR A 273 -21.55 1.31 -9.80
N ASP A 274 -21.25 2.02 -10.90
CA ASP A 274 -21.72 1.67 -12.24
C ASP A 274 -21.12 0.34 -12.70
N PHE A 275 -19.85 0.07 -12.40
CA PHE A 275 -19.20 -1.22 -12.67
C PHE A 275 -19.89 -2.37 -11.94
N GLU A 276 -20.17 -2.24 -10.65
CA GLU A 276 -20.88 -3.29 -9.90
C GLU A 276 -22.32 -3.48 -10.41
N THR A 277 -23.01 -2.39 -10.76
CA THR A 277 -24.33 -2.43 -11.41
C THR A 277 -24.25 -3.17 -12.75
N SER A 278 -23.20 -2.91 -13.55
CA SER A 278 -22.98 -3.58 -14.83
C SER A 278 -22.82 -5.08 -14.68
N ARG A 279 -22.14 -5.54 -13.62
CA ARG A 279 -21.96 -6.98 -13.34
C ARG A 279 -23.27 -7.64 -12.96
N ARG A 280 -24.10 -6.98 -12.14
CA ARG A 280 -25.42 -7.49 -11.75
C ARG A 280 -26.39 -7.62 -12.92
N HIS A 281 -26.25 -6.77 -13.94
CA HIS A 281 -27.15 -6.71 -15.09
C HIS A 281 -26.52 -7.17 -16.41
N ASN A 282 -25.30 -7.70 -16.39
CA ASN A 282 -24.53 -8.13 -17.55
C ASN A 282 -24.44 -7.05 -18.66
N LEU A 283 -24.10 -5.82 -18.27
CA LEU A 283 -23.96 -4.70 -19.19
C LEU A 283 -22.56 -4.64 -19.79
N GLU A 284 -22.47 -4.19 -21.05
CA GLU A 284 -21.20 -3.94 -21.74
C GLU A 284 -20.37 -2.87 -21.03
N MET A 285 -19.04 -2.93 -21.16
CA MET A 285 -18.14 -1.93 -20.60
C MET A 285 -17.46 -1.11 -21.70
N LYS A 286 -17.87 0.14 -21.86
CA LYS A 286 -17.34 1.08 -22.86
C LYS A 286 -16.35 2.06 -22.23
N GLN A 287 -15.06 1.82 -22.45
CA GLN A 287 -14.02 2.73 -21.98
C GLN A 287 -13.87 3.92 -22.94
N VAL A 288 -14.13 5.14 -22.46
CA VAL A 288 -14.01 6.38 -23.24
C VAL A 288 -12.83 7.27 -22.85
N ILE A 289 -12.24 7.04 -21.67
CA ILE A 289 -11.04 7.74 -21.19
C ILE A 289 -9.86 6.76 -21.24
N GLY A 290 -8.77 7.16 -21.87
CA GLY A 290 -7.51 6.41 -21.94
C GLY A 290 -6.67 6.53 -20.67
N PHE A 291 -5.64 5.70 -20.57
CA PHE A 291 -4.66 5.76 -19.46
C PHE A 291 -3.80 7.03 -19.47
N ASP A 292 -3.78 7.78 -20.57
CA ASP A 292 -3.17 9.10 -20.69
C ASP A 292 -4.09 10.25 -20.21
N GLY A 293 -5.32 9.92 -19.79
CA GLY A 293 -6.32 10.90 -19.36
C GLY A 293 -6.97 11.68 -20.51
N LYS A 294 -6.85 11.19 -21.75
CA LYS A 294 -7.53 11.76 -22.92
C LYS A 294 -8.74 10.92 -23.32
N LEU A 295 -9.69 11.54 -24.00
CA LEU A 295 -10.83 10.85 -24.57
C LEU A 295 -10.42 10.08 -25.85
N ASN A 296 -11.02 8.92 -26.06
CA ASN A 296 -10.72 8.05 -27.20
C ASN A 296 -11.71 8.23 -28.37
N GLU A 297 -11.60 7.37 -29.39
CA GLU A 297 -12.38 7.37 -30.62
C GLU A 297 -13.89 7.26 -30.41
N LEU A 298 -14.36 6.68 -29.30
CA LEU A 298 -15.80 6.56 -29.00
C LEU A 298 -16.49 7.91 -28.76
N THR A 299 -15.71 8.98 -28.59
CA THR A 299 -16.21 10.32 -28.27
C THR A 299 -16.29 11.24 -29.49
N GLY A 300 -15.96 10.74 -30.69
CA GLY A 300 -16.01 11.52 -31.94
C GLY A 300 -15.14 12.78 -31.86
N ILE A 301 -15.74 13.96 -32.04
CA ILE A 301 -15.04 15.25 -32.09
C ILE A 301 -14.31 15.66 -30.79
N TYR A 302 -14.50 14.93 -29.70
CA TYR A 302 -13.82 15.15 -28.42
C TYR A 302 -12.57 14.28 -28.24
N GLN A 303 -12.28 13.38 -29.18
CA GLN A 303 -11.10 12.52 -29.15
C GLN A 303 -9.81 13.35 -28.99
N GLY A 304 -8.90 12.86 -28.15
CA GLY A 304 -7.61 13.50 -27.88
C GLY A 304 -7.65 14.65 -26.88
N LEU A 305 -8.84 15.13 -26.49
CA LEU A 305 -8.96 16.14 -25.43
C LEU A 305 -8.73 15.51 -24.05
N TYR A 306 -8.05 16.24 -23.16
CA TYR A 306 -8.00 15.86 -21.75
C TYR A 306 -9.37 15.98 -21.10
N VAL A 307 -9.67 15.12 -20.12
CA VAL A 307 -10.96 15.06 -19.40
C VAL A 307 -11.53 16.43 -19.02
N ASN A 308 -10.72 17.32 -18.45
CA ASN A 308 -11.20 18.65 -18.05
C ASN A 308 -11.53 19.56 -19.23
N GLN A 309 -10.74 19.51 -20.31
CA GLN A 309 -11.01 20.28 -21.53
C GLN A 309 -12.26 19.75 -22.25
N ALA A 310 -12.37 18.42 -22.34
CA ALA A 310 -13.54 17.76 -22.89
C ALA A 310 -14.80 18.12 -22.11
N ARG A 311 -14.76 18.11 -20.78
CA ARG A 311 -15.91 18.47 -19.93
C ARG A 311 -16.46 19.85 -20.27
N THR A 312 -15.60 20.87 -20.39
CA THR A 312 -16.02 22.23 -20.75
C THR A 312 -16.70 22.24 -22.12
N LYS A 313 -16.05 21.68 -23.15
CA LYS A 313 -16.57 21.67 -24.52
C LYS A 313 -17.90 20.89 -24.65
N ILE A 314 -17.99 19.75 -23.98
CA ILE A 314 -19.19 18.90 -23.96
C ILE A 314 -20.37 19.64 -23.33
N VAL A 315 -20.14 20.36 -22.22
CA VAL A 315 -21.20 21.14 -21.56
C VAL A 315 -21.69 22.28 -22.47
N GLU A 316 -20.78 22.97 -23.16
CA GLU A 316 -21.14 24.00 -24.14
C GLU A 316 -21.98 23.44 -25.29
N ASP A 317 -21.58 22.31 -25.85
CA ASP A 317 -22.28 21.69 -26.98
C ASP A 317 -23.64 21.08 -26.55
N LEU A 318 -23.76 20.54 -25.32
CA LEU A 318 -25.04 20.13 -24.75
C LEU A 318 -26.00 21.31 -24.59
N LYS A 319 -25.48 22.48 -24.21
CA LYS A 319 -26.28 23.71 -24.09
C LYS A 319 -26.73 24.18 -25.47
N LYS A 320 -25.85 24.20 -26.47
CA LYS A 320 -26.18 24.57 -27.87
C LYS A 320 -27.26 23.67 -28.47
N LYS A 321 -27.21 22.36 -28.19
CA LYS A 321 -28.23 21.38 -28.63
C LYS A 321 -29.51 21.35 -27.77
N GLY A 322 -29.61 22.17 -26.71
CA GLY A 322 -30.78 22.17 -25.83
C GLY A 322 -30.98 20.87 -25.02
N LEU A 323 -29.91 20.08 -24.86
CA LEU A 323 -29.90 18.81 -24.12
C LEU A 323 -29.52 19.01 -22.64
N LEU A 324 -28.97 20.17 -22.29
CA LEU A 324 -28.70 20.56 -20.91
C LEU A 324 -29.92 21.28 -20.31
N VAL A 325 -30.45 20.76 -19.21
CA VAL A 325 -31.64 21.31 -18.52
C VAL A 325 -31.25 22.41 -17.54
N LYS A 326 -30.28 22.12 -16.65
CA LYS A 326 -29.74 23.08 -15.68
C LYS A 326 -28.40 22.60 -15.13
N ILE A 327 -27.67 23.51 -14.51
CA ILE A 327 -26.44 23.21 -13.76
C ILE A 327 -26.64 23.69 -12.32
N LYS A 328 -26.30 22.83 -11.35
CA LYS A 328 -26.24 23.20 -9.94
C LYS A 328 -24.77 23.30 -9.53
N GLU A 329 -24.27 24.51 -9.33
CA GLU A 329 -22.83 24.80 -9.16
C GLU A 329 -22.26 24.44 -7.77
N ASP A 330 -23.12 24.33 -6.76
CA ASP A 330 -22.75 24.20 -5.34
C ASP A 330 -22.80 22.75 -4.81
N TYR A 331 -22.73 21.75 -5.69
CA TYR A 331 -22.81 20.35 -5.26
C TYR A 331 -21.52 19.91 -4.58
N LYS A 332 -21.62 19.68 -3.27
CA LYS A 332 -20.55 19.11 -2.44
C LYS A 332 -20.48 17.61 -2.67
N ASN A 333 -19.33 17.13 -3.13
CA ASN A 333 -19.05 15.71 -3.31
C ASN A 333 -17.67 15.32 -2.75
N ARG A 334 -17.41 14.02 -2.72
CA ARG A 334 -16.11 13.44 -2.36
C ARG A 334 -15.43 12.90 -3.60
N VAL A 335 -14.20 13.34 -3.85
CA VAL A 335 -13.41 12.95 -5.03
C VAL A 335 -12.15 12.23 -4.57
N GLY A 336 -11.88 11.06 -5.15
CA GLY A 336 -10.64 10.33 -4.93
C GLY A 336 -9.46 11.02 -5.63
N THR A 337 -8.38 11.25 -4.88
CA THR A 337 -7.16 11.89 -5.37
C THR A 337 -5.93 11.05 -5.09
N CYS A 338 -4.96 11.14 -5.99
CA CYS A 338 -3.65 10.52 -5.82
C CYS A 338 -2.98 11.11 -4.59
N TYR A 339 -2.57 10.24 -3.67
CA TYR A 339 -1.99 10.65 -2.39
C TYR A 339 -0.59 11.29 -2.54
N LYS A 340 0.06 11.12 -3.70
CA LYS A 340 1.35 11.75 -4.04
C LYS A 340 1.19 13.07 -4.80
N CYS A 341 0.59 13.03 -5.99
CA CYS A 341 0.52 14.19 -6.87
C CYS A 341 -0.73 15.06 -6.65
N GLY A 342 -1.69 14.61 -5.84
CA GLY A 342 -2.91 15.35 -5.51
C GLY A 342 -3.95 15.44 -6.62
N ARG A 343 -3.66 14.93 -7.83
CA ARG A 343 -4.59 14.93 -8.97
C ARG A 343 -5.72 13.93 -8.75
N VAL A 344 -6.85 14.18 -9.40
CA VAL A 344 -8.01 13.29 -9.37
C VAL A 344 -7.65 11.95 -10.02
N LEU A 345 -8.05 10.85 -9.37
CA LEU A 345 -7.87 9.51 -9.91
C LEU A 345 -9.01 9.18 -10.87
N GLU A 346 -8.68 8.48 -11.95
CA GLU A 346 -9.63 7.97 -12.92
C GLU A 346 -9.91 6.49 -12.62
N PRO A 347 -11.16 6.09 -12.36
CA PRO A 347 -11.53 4.69 -12.40
C PRO A 347 -11.38 4.20 -13.83
N LEU A 348 -10.47 3.27 -14.09
CA LEU A 348 -10.24 2.72 -15.43
C LEU A 348 -10.18 1.19 -15.38
N PRO A 349 -10.72 0.49 -16.40
CA PRO A 349 -10.72 -0.96 -16.41
C PRO A 349 -9.33 -1.47 -16.81
N LYS A 350 -8.73 -2.27 -15.94
CA LYS A 350 -7.41 -2.84 -16.17
C LYS A 350 -7.36 -4.27 -15.70
N GLU A 351 -6.71 -5.12 -16.48
CA GLU A 351 -6.43 -6.48 -16.09
C GLU A 351 -5.29 -6.49 -15.07
N GLN A 352 -5.53 -7.05 -13.87
CA GLN A 352 -4.60 -7.01 -12.74
C GLN A 352 -4.67 -8.32 -11.94
N TRP A 353 -3.64 -8.58 -11.13
CA TRP A 353 -3.62 -9.69 -10.17
C TRP A 353 -4.27 -9.29 -8.85
N PHE A 354 -5.14 -10.16 -8.35
CA PHE A 354 -5.85 -9.98 -7.10
C PHE A 354 -5.66 -11.17 -6.16
N VAL A 355 -5.59 -10.90 -4.86
CA VAL A 355 -5.69 -11.91 -3.81
C VAL A 355 -7.11 -11.92 -3.25
N LYS A 356 -7.75 -13.09 -3.22
CA LYS A 356 -9.03 -13.33 -2.54
C LYS A 356 -8.86 -13.17 -1.04
N ILE A 357 -9.38 -12.08 -0.49
CA ILE A 357 -9.10 -11.71 0.91
C ILE A 357 -9.99 -12.46 1.89
N ARG A 358 -11.27 -12.70 1.57
CA ARG A 358 -12.24 -13.25 2.53
C ARG A 358 -11.73 -14.50 3.28
N PRO A 359 -11.22 -15.56 2.60
CA PRO A 359 -10.75 -16.76 3.29
C PRO A 359 -9.54 -16.51 4.22
N LEU A 360 -8.71 -15.51 3.91
CA LEU A 360 -7.54 -15.13 4.70
C LEU A 360 -7.96 -14.26 5.91
N ALA A 361 -8.85 -13.30 5.66
CA ALA A 361 -9.36 -12.40 6.68
C ALA A 361 -10.17 -13.13 7.76
N ASP A 362 -10.95 -14.14 7.38
CA ASP A 362 -11.69 -14.99 8.32
C ASP A 362 -10.76 -15.73 9.30
N LYS A 363 -9.67 -16.29 8.79
CA LYS A 363 -8.65 -16.94 9.62
C LYS A 363 -7.95 -15.93 10.53
N ALA A 364 -7.57 -14.78 10.00
CA ALA A 364 -6.96 -13.69 10.79
C ALA A 364 -7.90 -13.21 11.92
N LYS A 365 -9.19 -13.02 11.61
CA LYS A 365 -10.23 -12.62 12.55
C LYS A 365 -10.38 -13.65 13.68
N LYS A 366 -10.36 -14.94 13.34
CA LYS A 366 -10.39 -16.03 14.33
C LYS A 366 -9.22 -15.94 15.32
N LEU A 367 -7.99 -15.72 14.85
CA LEU A 367 -6.81 -15.58 15.72
C LEU A 367 -6.94 -14.42 16.71
N VAL A 368 -7.49 -13.29 16.27
CA VAL A 368 -7.69 -12.09 17.11
C VAL A 368 -8.83 -12.29 18.11
N ASN A 369 -9.91 -12.97 17.70
CA ASN A 369 -11.03 -13.27 18.58
C ASN A 369 -10.67 -14.29 19.67
N GLU A 370 -9.91 -15.32 19.34
CA GLU A 370 -9.39 -16.35 20.26
C GLU A 370 -8.21 -15.86 21.13
N GLU A 371 -7.84 -14.58 21.05
CA GLU A 371 -6.71 -13.98 21.76
C GLU A 371 -5.33 -14.66 21.53
N LYS A 372 -5.19 -15.40 20.42
CA LYS A 372 -3.89 -15.89 19.93
C LYS A 372 -2.99 -14.74 19.48
N ILE A 373 -3.60 -13.62 19.10
CA ILE A 373 -2.94 -12.33 18.88
C ILE A 373 -3.63 -11.30 19.76
N LYS A 374 -2.86 -10.68 20.68
CA LYS A 374 -3.35 -9.65 21.61
C LYS A 374 -3.01 -8.26 21.09
N ILE A 375 -3.89 -7.28 21.34
CA ILE A 375 -3.74 -5.91 20.80
C ILE A 375 -3.76 -4.90 21.94
N TYR A 376 -2.79 -3.99 21.91
CA TYR A 376 -2.57 -2.95 22.91
C TYR A 376 -2.47 -1.58 22.23
N PRO A 377 -3.25 -0.58 22.66
CA PRO A 377 -4.39 -0.68 23.58
C PRO A 377 -5.60 -1.44 22.98
N ARG A 378 -6.41 -2.06 23.87
CA ARG A 378 -7.52 -2.97 23.48
C ARG A 378 -8.55 -2.35 22.52
N ARG A 379 -8.72 -1.01 22.51
CA ARG A 379 -9.67 -0.31 21.64
C ARG A 379 -9.44 -0.60 20.15
N PHE A 380 -8.20 -0.83 19.73
CA PHE A 380 -7.86 -1.10 18.34
C PHE A 380 -8.29 -2.48 17.86
N LYS A 381 -8.67 -3.41 18.77
CA LYS A 381 -9.23 -4.71 18.39
C LYS A 381 -10.49 -4.55 17.54
N LYS A 382 -11.41 -3.65 17.93
CA LYS A 382 -12.65 -3.40 17.16
C LYS A 382 -12.35 -2.85 15.76
N ILE A 383 -11.34 -1.97 15.65
CA ILE A 383 -10.92 -1.38 14.38
C ILE A 383 -10.34 -2.46 13.46
N LEU A 384 -9.44 -3.32 13.95
CA LEU A 384 -8.88 -4.40 13.16
C LEU A 384 -9.95 -5.38 12.69
N ILE A 385 -10.89 -5.77 13.56
CA ILE A 385 -11.99 -6.67 13.22
C ILE A 385 -12.89 -6.06 12.15
N TRP A 386 -13.22 -4.77 12.28
CA TRP A 386 -14.01 -4.07 11.27
C TRP A 386 -13.32 -4.10 9.90
N TRP A 387 -12.01 -3.88 9.84
CA TRP A 387 -11.26 -3.97 8.59
C TRP A 387 -11.27 -5.39 8.00
N LEU A 388 -11.01 -6.41 8.82
CA LEU A 388 -11.07 -7.81 8.40
C LEU A 388 -12.46 -8.21 7.87
N ASP A 389 -13.53 -7.57 8.37
CA ASP A 389 -14.89 -7.82 7.88
C ASP A 389 -15.19 -7.12 6.56
N ASN A 390 -14.55 -5.99 6.27
CA ASN A 390 -14.89 -5.10 5.15
C ASN A 390 -13.85 -5.09 4.02
N PHE A 391 -12.75 -5.83 4.13
CA PHE A 391 -11.78 -5.91 3.05
C PHE A 391 -12.40 -6.49 1.77
N ARG A 392 -12.08 -5.82 0.66
CA ARG A 392 -12.28 -6.34 -0.69
C ARG A 392 -11.06 -7.12 -1.14
N ASP A 393 -11.19 -7.85 -2.24
CA ASP A 393 -10.06 -8.53 -2.85
C ASP A 393 -8.95 -7.53 -3.19
N TRP A 394 -7.73 -7.90 -2.85
CA TRP A 394 -6.59 -6.99 -2.83
C TRP A 394 -5.88 -7.00 -4.18
N ASN A 395 -5.87 -5.85 -4.86
CA ASN A 395 -5.04 -5.64 -6.05
C ASN A 395 -3.55 -5.59 -5.66
N ILE A 396 -2.80 -6.60 -6.08
CA ILE A 396 -1.36 -6.76 -5.79
C ILE A 396 -0.47 -6.39 -6.98
N SER A 397 -1.03 -5.95 -8.10
CA SER A 397 -0.28 -5.48 -9.28
C SER A 397 0.00 -3.97 -9.21
N ARG A 398 1.17 -3.54 -9.70
CA ARG A 398 1.54 -2.13 -9.91
C ARG A 398 2.28 -1.97 -11.23
N GLN A 399 2.07 -0.82 -11.90
CA GLN A 399 2.64 -0.52 -13.24
C GLN A 399 3.92 0.30 -13.11
N VAL A 400 4.72 -0.03 -12.11
CA VAL A 400 5.99 0.63 -11.84
C VAL A 400 7.13 -0.29 -12.24
N VAL A 401 8.29 0.30 -12.49
CA VAL A 401 9.50 -0.46 -12.83
C VAL A 401 10.21 -0.91 -11.55
N TRP A 402 10.26 -0.04 -10.55
CA TRP A 402 10.85 -0.34 -9.25
C TRP A 402 9.94 -1.22 -8.38
N GLY A 403 10.47 -2.36 -7.93
CA GLY A 403 9.74 -3.33 -7.13
C GLY A 403 9.99 -4.76 -7.56
N ILE A 404 9.41 -5.69 -6.82
CA ILE A 404 9.56 -7.12 -7.10
C ILE A 404 8.65 -7.47 -8.28
N ARG A 405 9.22 -7.88 -9.41
CA ARG A 405 8.46 -8.23 -10.62
C ARG A 405 7.61 -9.48 -10.40
N ILE A 406 6.36 -9.48 -10.85
CA ILE A 406 5.47 -10.64 -10.65
C ILE A 406 6.03 -11.85 -11.45
N PRO A 407 6.17 -13.04 -10.84
CA PRO A 407 6.72 -14.24 -11.49
C PRO A 407 5.63 -14.98 -12.30
N ALA A 408 4.85 -14.21 -13.09
CA ALA A 408 3.79 -14.71 -13.96
C ALA A 408 4.20 -14.54 -15.43
N TYR A 409 3.82 -15.50 -16.27
CA TYR A 409 4.22 -15.61 -17.66
C TYR A 409 2.99 -15.87 -18.54
N PHE A 410 2.85 -15.13 -19.61
CA PHE A 410 1.76 -15.29 -20.58
C PHE A 410 2.21 -16.18 -21.73
N CYS A 411 1.59 -17.36 -21.86
CA CYS A 411 1.80 -18.26 -22.99
C CYS A 411 1.15 -17.67 -24.25
N GLN A 412 1.95 -17.33 -25.27
CA GLN A 412 1.43 -16.71 -26.48
C GLN A 412 0.59 -17.67 -27.34
N LEU A 413 0.90 -18.96 -27.30
CA LEU A 413 0.18 -19.99 -28.05
C LEU A 413 -1.20 -20.28 -27.46
N LYS A 414 -1.28 -20.46 -26.14
CA LYS A 414 -2.52 -20.85 -25.44
C LYS A 414 -3.30 -19.67 -24.87
N LYS A 415 -2.75 -18.45 -24.94
CA LYS A 415 -3.33 -17.21 -24.40
C LYS A 415 -3.72 -17.33 -22.93
N GLN A 416 -2.86 -17.97 -22.14
CA GLN A 416 -3.08 -18.26 -20.72
C GLN A 416 -1.86 -17.88 -19.89
N TRP A 417 -2.12 -17.43 -18.66
CA TRP A 417 -1.10 -17.12 -17.67
C TRP A 417 -0.69 -18.38 -16.90
N PHE A 418 0.60 -18.51 -16.61
CA PHE A 418 1.14 -19.47 -15.65
C PHE A 418 2.15 -18.79 -14.72
N ILE A 419 2.34 -19.34 -13.53
CA ILE A 419 3.19 -18.73 -12.50
C ILE A 419 4.32 -19.69 -12.16
N GLU A 420 5.55 -19.18 -12.22
CA GLU A 420 6.75 -19.94 -11.92
C GLU A 420 7.73 -19.10 -11.09
N PRO A 421 7.97 -19.44 -9.81
CA PRO A 421 8.90 -18.70 -8.95
C PRO A 421 10.32 -18.58 -9.51
N ILE A 422 10.75 -19.56 -10.28
CA ILE A 422 12.04 -19.57 -10.98
C ILE A 422 11.75 -19.31 -12.46
N PRO A 423 12.46 -18.38 -13.12
CA PRO A 423 12.30 -18.14 -14.55
C PRO A 423 12.36 -19.46 -15.35
N PRO A 424 11.24 -19.86 -16.00
CA PRO A 424 11.16 -21.13 -16.68
C PRO A 424 11.88 -21.07 -18.02
N LYS A 425 12.46 -22.19 -18.47
CA LYS A 425 13.05 -22.31 -19.82
C LYS A 425 12.02 -22.69 -20.89
N ARG A 426 10.87 -23.24 -20.48
CA ARG A 426 9.77 -23.68 -21.34
C ARG A 426 8.45 -23.39 -20.65
N CYS A 427 7.43 -23.09 -21.44
CA CYS A 427 6.08 -22.86 -20.95
C CYS A 427 5.52 -24.15 -20.33
N THR A 428 5.00 -24.06 -19.10
CA THR A 428 4.42 -25.22 -18.41
C THR A 428 3.05 -25.62 -18.94
N ILE A 429 2.43 -24.78 -19.78
CA ILE A 429 1.14 -25.04 -20.42
C ILE A 429 1.32 -25.75 -21.77
N CYS A 430 2.20 -25.24 -22.65
CA CYS A 430 2.32 -25.74 -24.03
C CYS A 430 3.65 -26.42 -24.37
N GLY A 431 4.64 -26.40 -23.47
CA GLY A 431 5.98 -26.94 -23.71
C GLY A 431 6.89 -26.10 -24.63
N GLY A 432 6.36 -25.05 -25.27
CA GLY A 432 7.11 -24.15 -26.14
C GLY A 432 7.94 -23.10 -25.41
N GLN A 433 8.64 -22.25 -26.16
CA GLN A 433 9.45 -21.14 -25.63
C GLN A 433 8.81 -19.76 -25.78
N ASP A 434 7.69 -19.67 -26.50
CA ASP A 434 7.01 -18.40 -26.76
C ASP A 434 6.07 -18.00 -25.61
N PHE A 435 6.65 -17.37 -24.59
CA PHE A 435 5.93 -16.77 -23.48
C PHE A 435 6.65 -15.49 -23.01
N LYS A 436 5.89 -14.55 -22.45
CA LYS A 436 6.42 -13.27 -21.93
C LYS A 436 6.09 -13.10 -20.46
N GLN A 437 7.06 -12.71 -19.64
CA GLN A 437 6.82 -12.39 -18.24
C GLN A 437 5.97 -11.12 -18.11
N ASP A 438 5.06 -11.10 -17.14
CA ASP A 438 4.29 -9.92 -16.75
C ASP A 438 5.23 -8.73 -16.47
N GLU A 439 4.83 -7.54 -16.89
CA GLU A 439 5.60 -6.31 -16.65
C GLU A 439 5.21 -5.64 -15.32
N ASP A 440 4.11 -6.07 -14.70
CA ASP A 440 3.71 -5.57 -13.39
C ASP A 440 4.69 -5.99 -12.29
N THR A 441 4.86 -5.12 -11.30
CA THR A 441 5.50 -5.44 -10.02
C THR A 441 4.44 -5.67 -8.95
N PHE A 442 4.85 -6.31 -7.86
CA PHE A 442 4.03 -6.43 -6.67
C PHE A 442 3.82 -5.07 -6.01
N ASP A 443 2.63 -4.89 -5.44
CA ASP A 443 2.39 -3.93 -4.37
C ASP A 443 3.45 -4.07 -3.27
N THR A 444 4.04 -2.96 -2.83
CA THR A 444 4.98 -2.93 -1.69
C THR A 444 4.39 -3.62 -0.47
N TRP A 445 3.09 -3.44 -0.22
CA TRP A 445 2.44 -4.08 0.92
C TRP A 445 2.37 -5.61 0.80
N PHE A 446 2.50 -6.18 -0.41
CA PHE A 446 2.56 -7.62 -0.64
C PHE A 446 3.87 -8.25 -0.21
N SER A 447 5.00 -7.58 -0.47
CA SER A 447 6.29 -7.98 0.10
C SER A 447 6.32 -7.75 1.60
N SER A 448 5.88 -6.58 2.07
CA SER A 448 6.01 -6.20 3.49
C SER A 448 5.05 -6.99 4.39
N ALA A 449 3.96 -7.55 3.86
CA ALA A 449 3.10 -8.50 4.59
C ALA A 449 3.81 -9.82 4.96
N GLN A 450 4.94 -10.13 4.33
CA GLN A 450 5.71 -11.35 4.55
C GLN A 450 6.89 -11.14 5.49
N TRP A 451 7.14 -9.88 5.87
CA TRP A 451 8.32 -9.45 6.60
C TRP A 451 8.63 -10.26 7.88
N PRO A 452 7.65 -10.56 8.76
CA PRO A 452 7.95 -11.23 10.03
C PRO A 452 8.48 -12.65 9.88
N PHE A 453 8.12 -13.36 8.81
CA PHE A 453 8.59 -14.73 8.58
C PHE A 453 9.71 -14.78 7.54
N ALA A 454 9.64 -13.98 6.47
CA ALA A 454 10.64 -13.99 5.40
C ALA A 454 12.02 -13.57 5.94
N THR A 455 12.07 -12.53 6.78
CA THR A 455 13.34 -12.06 7.35
C THR A 455 13.99 -13.06 8.30
N LEU A 456 13.18 -13.86 9.00
CA LEU A 456 13.66 -14.89 9.94
C LEU A 456 14.05 -16.20 9.22
N MET A 457 13.30 -16.60 8.19
CA MET A 457 13.59 -17.79 7.39
C MET A 457 14.88 -17.67 6.57
N THR A 458 15.33 -16.45 6.33
CA THR A 458 16.54 -16.13 5.57
C THR A 458 17.76 -15.85 6.45
N GLN A 459 17.65 -16.07 7.76
CA GLN A 459 18.78 -16.01 8.67
C GLN A 459 19.45 -17.39 8.69
N ASN A 460 20.68 -17.46 8.18
CA ASN A 460 21.49 -18.67 8.26
C ASN A 460 21.74 -19.05 9.73
N VAL A 461 21.72 -20.35 10.04
CA VAL A 461 22.27 -20.85 11.29
C VAL A 461 23.79 -20.80 11.19
N ILE A 462 24.41 -19.69 11.63
CA ILE A 462 25.84 -19.72 11.95
C ILE A 462 25.92 -20.42 13.31
N ALA A 463 26.03 -21.75 13.29
CA ALA A 463 26.44 -22.50 14.46
C ALA A 463 27.87 -22.05 14.80
N SER A 464 28.06 -21.53 16.01
CA SER A 464 29.37 -21.32 16.60
C SER A 464 30.12 -22.65 16.64
N ASP A 465 31.30 -22.64 16.04
CA ASP A 465 32.36 -23.65 16.09
C ASP A 465 32.11 -25.00 15.39
N SER A 466 32.97 -25.25 14.39
CA SER A 466 33.20 -26.50 13.67
C SER A 466 31.98 -27.20 13.05
N GLU A 467 31.65 -26.85 11.80
CA GLU A 467 31.59 -27.76 10.66
C GLU A 467 31.01 -27.00 9.46
N ALA A 468 31.52 -27.27 8.26
CA ALA A 468 31.09 -26.61 7.04
C ALA A 468 29.62 -26.95 6.72
N ILE A 469 28.70 -26.08 7.12
CA ILE A 469 27.27 -26.27 6.80
C ILE A 469 26.99 -25.74 5.39
N SER A 470 26.58 -26.68 4.53
CA SER A 470 26.24 -26.50 3.13
C SER A 470 25.23 -25.37 2.88
N LYS A 471 25.43 -24.61 1.80
CA LYS A 471 24.57 -23.56 1.20
C LYS A 471 23.17 -24.01 0.75
N LYS A 472 22.47 -24.89 1.46
CA LYS A 472 21.13 -25.36 1.10
C LYS A 472 20.16 -25.29 2.28
N GLU A 473 19.73 -24.07 2.62
CA GLU A 473 18.64 -23.87 3.60
C GLU A 473 17.23 -23.81 2.96
N ILE A 474 17.12 -23.76 1.63
CA ILE A 474 15.83 -23.80 0.92
C ILE A 474 15.91 -24.83 -0.21
N THR A 475 15.42 -26.05 0.04
CA THR A 475 15.13 -26.99 -1.05
C THR A 475 13.89 -26.50 -1.79
N SER A 476 13.96 -26.49 -3.12
CA SER A 476 13.06 -25.82 -4.07
C SER A 476 11.57 -26.19 -4.05
N SER A 477 11.09 -26.96 -3.07
CA SER A 477 9.72 -27.48 -3.02
C SER A 477 8.94 -27.20 -1.73
N SER A 478 9.56 -26.70 -0.65
CA SER A 478 8.83 -26.50 0.61
C SER A 478 9.38 -25.34 1.46
N LEU A 479 8.50 -24.40 1.80
CA LEU A 479 8.69 -23.32 2.79
C LEU A 479 8.76 -23.88 4.24
N THR A 480 9.50 -24.96 4.46
CA THR A 480 9.66 -25.61 5.77
C THR A 480 11.09 -25.43 6.25
N PRO A 481 11.33 -24.47 7.16
CA PRO A 481 12.61 -24.35 7.84
C PRO A 481 12.94 -25.62 8.63
N ARG A 482 14.23 -25.94 8.79
CA ARG A 482 14.68 -27.03 9.69
C ARG A 482 14.16 -26.79 11.11
N ASN A 483 13.93 -27.86 11.87
CA ASN A 483 13.36 -27.80 13.23
C ASN A 483 14.19 -26.91 14.19
N ASP A 484 15.52 -26.89 14.08
CA ASP A 484 16.43 -26.06 14.88
C ASP A 484 16.81 -24.70 14.24
N SER A 485 15.96 -24.17 13.36
CA SER A 485 16.24 -22.91 12.66
C SER A 485 16.05 -21.67 13.55
N PHE A 486 16.75 -20.58 13.18
CA PHE A 486 16.56 -19.25 13.74
C PHE A 486 15.09 -18.80 13.71
N PHE A 487 14.40 -19.14 12.62
CA PHE A 487 12.96 -18.97 12.47
C PHE A 487 12.17 -19.65 13.59
N ASN A 488 12.38 -20.93 13.85
CA ASN A 488 11.58 -21.63 14.87
C ASN A 488 11.84 -21.14 16.30
N TYR A 489 13.03 -20.59 16.57
CA TYR A 489 13.34 -20.03 17.88
C TYR A 489 12.65 -18.68 18.10
N PHE A 490 12.64 -17.79 17.10
CA PHE A 490 12.10 -16.43 17.23
C PHE A 490 10.68 -16.21 16.67
N TYR A 491 10.07 -17.21 16.01
CA TYR A 491 8.73 -17.12 15.41
C TYR A 491 7.69 -18.03 16.11
N PRO A 492 6.48 -17.55 16.43
CA PRO A 492 5.95 -16.19 16.23
C PRO A 492 6.73 -15.13 16.98
N THR A 493 6.85 -13.93 16.40
CA THR A 493 7.55 -12.83 17.07
C THR A 493 6.79 -12.38 18.31
N THR A 494 7.49 -11.80 19.29
CA THR A 494 6.86 -11.45 20.57
C THR A 494 5.98 -10.23 20.47
N VAL A 495 6.48 -9.16 19.82
CA VAL A 495 5.74 -7.89 19.63
C VAL A 495 5.87 -7.41 18.19
N MET A 496 4.75 -6.96 17.62
CA MET A 496 4.70 -6.09 16.45
C MET A 496 4.29 -4.70 16.93
N GLU A 497 5.27 -3.80 16.97
CA GLU A 497 5.11 -2.41 17.39
C GLU A 497 4.98 -1.55 16.12
N THR A 498 4.00 -0.65 16.08
CA THR A 498 3.91 0.34 14.99
C THR A 498 2.90 1.45 15.31
N GLY A 499 2.85 2.48 14.47
CA GLY A 499 1.79 3.49 14.51
C GLY A 499 0.42 2.89 14.16
N TYR A 500 -0.64 3.32 14.86
CA TYR A 500 -1.98 2.79 14.60
C TYR A 500 -2.47 3.02 13.16
N ASP A 501 -1.88 3.98 12.45
CA ASP A 501 -2.28 4.33 11.09
C ASP A 501 -2.01 3.20 10.11
N ILE A 502 -0.99 2.37 10.33
CA ILE A 502 -0.67 1.21 9.49
C ILE A 502 -1.19 -0.14 9.96
N LEU A 503 -2.05 -0.13 10.99
CA LEU A 503 -2.81 -1.31 11.41
C LEU A 503 -3.60 -1.97 10.25
N PRO A 504 -4.43 -1.24 9.46
CA PRO A 504 -5.17 -1.86 8.35
C PRO A 504 -4.30 -2.17 7.13
N TRP A 505 -3.28 -1.34 6.87
CA TRP A 505 -2.44 -1.43 5.67
C TRP A 505 -1.42 -2.56 5.75
N TRP A 506 -0.87 -2.80 6.93
CA TRP A 506 0.31 -3.64 7.08
C TRP A 506 0.09 -4.76 8.09
N VAL A 507 -0.27 -4.42 9.33
CA VAL A 507 -0.44 -5.42 10.40
C VAL A 507 -1.51 -6.45 10.04
N ALA A 508 -2.67 -6.01 9.54
CA ALA A 508 -3.73 -6.92 9.11
C ALA A 508 -3.25 -7.88 7.99
N ARG A 509 -2.49 -7.37 7.02
CA ARG A 509 -1.93 -8.17 5.91
C ARG A 509 -0.87 -9.16 6.40
N MET A 510 -0.04 -8.77 7.37
CA MET A 510 0.91 -9.68 8.02
C MET A 510 0.20 -10.85 8.72
N ILE A 511 -0.92 -10.61 9.40
CA ILE A 511 -1.70 -11.70 10.03
C ILE A 511 -2.23 -12.66 8.95
N MET A 512 -2.85 -12.10 7.90
CA MET A 512 -3.44 -12.88 6.81
C MET A 512 -2.40 -13.75 6.08
N ILE A 513 -1.33 -13.12 5.59
CA ILE A 513 -0.31 -13.80 4.77
C ILE A 513 0.62 -14.64 5.65
N GLY A 514 1.01 -14.15 6.83
CA GLY A 514 1.84 -14.89 7.77
C GLY A 514 1.18 -16.20 8.19
N TYR A 515 -0.09 -16.17 8.60
CA TYR A 515 -0.81 -17.39 8.97
C TYR A 515 -1.03 -18.33 7.78
N PHE A 516 -1.29 -17.80 6.59
CA PHE A 516 -1.40 -18.60 5.37
C PHE A 516 -0.09 -19.31 5.00
N ALA A 517 1.03 -18.60 5.11
CA ALA A 517 2.35 -19.11 4.75
C ALA A 517 2.81 -20.18 5.75
N THR A 518 2.69 -19.89 7.06
CA THR A 518 3.37 -20.65 8.12
C THR A 518 2.45 -21.52 8.98
N GLY A 519 1.13 -21.30 8.94
CA GLY A 519 0.17 -21.94 9.84
C GLY A 519 0.22 -21.44 11.30
N LYS A 520 1.06 -20.44 11.61
CA LYS A 520 1.19 -19.84 12.94
C LYS A 520 0.94 -18.33 12.88
N PRO A 521 0.47 -17.67 13.95
CA PRO A 521 0.36 -16.21 13.96
C PRO A 521 1.74 -15.58 13.73
N PRO A 522 1.85 -14.44 13.01
CA PRO A 522 3.15 -13.79 12.79
C PRO A 522 3.77 -13.21 14.05
N PHE A 523 2.93 -12.76 14.99
CA PHE A 523 3.31 -12.15 16.25
C PHE A 523 2.28 -12.49 17.33
N LYS A 524 2.71 -12.47 18.60
CA LYS A 524 1.84 -12.73 19.76
C LYS A 524 1.10 -11.47 20.22
N ASN A 525 1.79 -10.32 20.21
CA ASN A 525 1.25 -9.05 20.67
C ASN A 525 1.40 -7.98 19.58
N ILE A 526 0.37 -7.16 19.39
CA ILE A 526 0.42 -5.92 18.63
C ILE A 526 0.41 -4.77 19.62
N PHE A 527 1.41 -3.92 19.57
CA PHE A 527 1.45 -2.67 20.31
C PHE A 527 1.34 -1.50 19.33
N LEU A 528 0.38 -0.60 19.56
CA LEU A 528 0.14 0.54 18.69
C LEU A 528 0.40 1.84 19.43
N HIS A 529 1.39 2.60 18.97
CA HIS A 529 1.60 3.97 19.41
C HIS A 529 0.73 4.95 18.61
N GLY A 530 0.55 6.16 19.14
CA GLY A 530 -0.11 7.25 18.43
C GLY A 530 0.84 8.05 17.55
N LEU A 531 0.28 8.88 16.67
CA LEU A 531 1.05 9.67 15.73
C LEU A 531 1.64 10.91 16.39
N ILE A 532 2.80 11.33 15.90
CA ILE A 532 3.39 12.61 16.28
C ILE A 532 2.65 13.75 15.55
N ARG A 533 2.24 14.74 16.34
CA ARG A 533 1.59 15.97 15.93
C ARG A 533 2.48 17.15 16.25
N ASP A 534 2.29 18.25 15.53
CA ASP A 534 2.94 19.50 15.92
C ASP A 534 2.45 19.98 17.30
N LYS A 535 3.07 21.06 17.80
CA LYS A 535 2.71 21.66 19.09
C LYS A 535 1.23 22.04 19.23
N ASP A 536 0.53 22.28 18.12
CA ASP A 536 -0.89 22.66 18.09
C ASP A 536 -1.81 21.43 17.85
N GLY A 537 -1.27 20.21 17.86
CA GLY A 537 -2.01 18.97 17.64
C GLY A 537 -2.34 18.67 16.17
N LYS A 538 -1.80 19.41 15.21
CA LYS A 538 -2.05 19.18 13.78
C LYS A 538 -1.11 18.12 13.23
N LYS A 539 -1.57 17.43 12.17
CA LYS A 539 -0.73 16.51 11.40
C LYS A 539 0.50 17.23 10.84
N MET A 540 1.70 16.71 11.12
CA MET A 540 2.93 17.17 10.51
C MET A 540 2.95 16.88 9.00
N SER A 541 3.39 17.84 8.19
CA SER A 541 3.53 17.67 6.74
C SER A 541 4.48 18.72 6.16
N LYS A 542 5.30 18.32 5.18
CA LYS A 542 6.24 19.24 4.51
C LYS A 542 5.53 20.46 3.90
N SER A 543 4.33 20.27 3.35
CA SER A 543 3.50 21.36 2.79
C SER A 543 3.04 22.40 3.81
N LYS A 544 2.97 22.05 5.10
CA LYS A 544 2.63 22.99 6.18
C LYS A 544 3.85 23.60 6.86
N GLY A 545 5.07 23.17 6.48
CA GLY A 545 6.31 23.64 7.10
C GLY A 545 6.49 23.27 8.57
N ASN A 546 5.66 22.37 9.12
CA ASN A 546 5.63 22.02 10.54
C ASN A 546 6.32 20.67 10.84
N VAL A 547 7.30 20.28 10.01
CA VAL A 547 8.05 19.03 10.19
C VAL A 547 9.33 19.34 10.96
N ILE A 548 9.59 18.54 11.99
CA ILE A 548 10.85 18.58 12.74
C ILE A 548 11.68 17.37 12.30
N ASN A 549 12.95 17.62 11.95
CA ASN A 549 13.90 16.57 11.65
C ASN A 549 14.44 16.00 12.98
N PRO A 550 14.38 14.67 13.21
CA PRO A 550 14.94 14.08 14.42
C PRO A 550 16.44 14.36 14.57
N MET A 551 17.20 14.41 13.47
CA MET A 551 18.64 14.64 13.55
C MET A 551 18.98 16.04 14.06
N ASP A 552 18.22 17.07 13.66
CA ASP A 552 18.40 18.42 14.19
C ASP A 552 18.22 18.47 15.71
N MET A 553 17.33 17.63 16.26
CA MET A 553 17.12 17.53 17.72
C MET A 553 18.24 16.76 18.41
N VAL A 554 18.72 15.66 17.81
CA VAL A 554 19.86 14.88 18.32
C VAL A 554 21.12 15.74 18.33
N ASP A 555 21.41 16.42 17.23
CA ASP A 555 22.62 17.25 17.10
C ASP A 555 22.62 18.41 18.11
N LYS A 556 21.45 18.98 18.44
CA LYS A 556 21.32 20.05 19.44
C LYS A 556 21.28 19.57 20.90
N TYR A 557 20.58 18.47 21.19
CA TYR A 557 20.18 18.11 22.56
C TYR A 557 20.58 16.70 23.00
N GLY A 558 21.06 15.86 22.09
CA GLY A 558 21.37 14.44 22.33
C GLY A 558 20.20 13.51 22.06
N ALA A 559 20.52 12.26 21.75
CA ALA A 559 19.54 11.22 21.48
C ALA A 559 18.69 10.89 22.70
N ASP A 560 19.29 10.87 23.89
CA ASP A 560 18.56 10.54 25.13
C ASP A 560 17.48 11.57 25.47
N ALA A 561 17.75 12.86 25.26
CA ALA A 561 16.78 13.93 25.49
C ALA A 561 15.60 13.82 24.51
N LEU A 562 15.87 13.60 23.22
CA LEU A 562 14.84 13.40 22.21
C LEU A 562 13.97 12.19 22.53
N ARG A 563 14.60 11.06 22.84
CA ARG A 563 13.92 9.79 23.18
C ARG A 563 13.04 9.93 24.43
N SER A 564 13.57 10.58 25.46
CA SER A 564 12.81 10.88 26.67
C SER A 564 11.60 11.76 26.37
N ALA A 565 11.75 12.77 25.51
CA ALA A 565 10.64 13.65 25.12
C ALA A 565 9.54 12.93 24.33
N LEU A 566 9.87 11.86 23.60
CA LEU A 566 8.90 11.04 22.87
C LEU A 566 8.10 10.11 23.78
N ILE A 567 8.65 9.70 24.91
CA ILE A 567 8.01 8.79 25.85
C ILE A 567 7.32 9.52 27.00
N PHE A 568 7.93 10.58 27.52
CA PHE A 568 7.45 11.26 28.71
C PHE A 568 6.08 11.92 28.44
N GLY A 569 5.09 11.57 29.26
CA GLY A 569 3.72 12.04 29.09
C GLY A 569 2.97 11.47 27.88
N ALA A 570 3.54 10.48 27.17
CA ALA A 570 2.85 9.77 26.09
C ALA A 570 2.10 8.55 26.65
N LYS A 571 0.79 8.50 26.43
CA LYS A 571 -0.04 7.32 26.74
C LYS A 571 -0.13 6.42 25.52
N GLU A 572 -0.14 5.10 25.73
CA GLU A 572 -0.20 4.11 24.66
C GLU A 572 -1.37 4.37 23.68
N GLY A 573 -1.06 4.35 22.40
CA GLY A 573 -2.02 4.58 21.31
C GLY A 573 -2.59 5.98 21.19
N ASN A 574 -2.19 6.96 22.01
CA ASN A 574 -2.59 8.36 21.87
C ASN A 574 -1.55 9.17 21.12
N ASP A 575 -2.03 10.12 20.32
CA ASP A 575 -1.17 11.05 19.59
C ASP A 575 -0.38 11.93 20.57
N LEU A 576 0.85 12.26 20.16
CA LEU A 576 1.76 13.08 20.94
C LEU A 576 1.96 14.43 20.24
N SER A 577 1.57 15.52 20.90
CA SER A 577 2.01 16.85 20.51
C SER A 577 3.49 16.99 20.87
N PHE A 578 4.31 17.25 19.86
CA PHE A 578 5.75 17.35 20.00
C PHE A 578 6.25 18.76 19.70
N SER A 579 7.18 19.24 20.52
CA SER A 579 7.83 20.54 20.36
C SER A 579 9.28 20.49 20.85
N GLU A 580 10.12 21.41 20.37
CA GLU A 580 11.53 21.51 20.76
C GLU A 580 11.66 21.84 22.26
N GLU A 581 10.75 22.64 22.83
CA GLU A 581 10.72 22.95 24.26
C GLU A 581 10.57 21.70 25.12
N LYS A 582 9.82 20.69 24.64
CA LYS A 582 9.70 19.41 25.32
C LYS A 582 11.03 18.66 25.38
N VAL A 583 11.84 18.73 24.32
CA VAL A 583 13.18 18.14 24.28
C VAL A 583 14.12 18.86 25.24
N ILE A 584 14.09 20.19 25.26
CA ILE A 584 14.86 21.01 26.21
C ILE A 584 14.49 20.62 27.65
N GLY A 585 13.19 20.44 27.93
CA GLY A 585 12.71 20.04 29.25
C GLY A 585 13.15 18.65 29.70
N MET A 586 13.49 17.74 28.77
CA MET A 586 14.02 16.40 29.10
C MET A 586 15.54 16.34 29.13
N ARG A 587 16.23 17.32 28.55
CA ARG A 587 17.69 17.47 28.62
C ARG A 587 18.11 18.00 29.99
N ASN A 588 17.34 18.95 30.54
CA ASN A 588 17.56 19.55 31.86
C ASN A 588 17.10 18.60 32.96
#